data_AF-A0A524JIG0-F1
#
_entry.id   AF-A0A524JIG0-F1
#
_cell.length_a   1.000
_cell.length_b   1.000
_cell.length_c   1.000
_cell.angle_alpha   90.00
_cell.angle_beta   90.00
_cell.angle_gamma   90.00
#
_symmetry.space_group_name_H-M   'P 1'
#
loop_
_entity.id
_entity.type
_entity.pdbx_description
1 polymer ?
#
loop_
_entity_poly.entity_id
_entity_poly.type
_entity_poly.pdbx_seq_one_letter_code
_entity_poly.pdbx_strand_id
1 'polypeptide(L)'
;MKKLMSLLAIIAIVTASNCSRVPENNDPIIGIWSRTEVNSTSLTGKMTIMREWIFNDAYLGRFHTIENGVITVKSDFNWKVDGDSYIINYPGLDRPNDTVTLKIAVEESSLQRKDGFRLAIRD
;
A
#
# COMPACT_ATOMS: atom_id res chain seq x y z
N MET A 1 22.42 48.79 16.48
CA MET A 1 21.14 48.11 16.80
C MET A 1 20.38 47.62 15.56
N LYS A 2 20.13 48.46 14.54
CA LYS A 2 19.40 48.04 13.31
C LYS A 2 20.05 46.87 12.55
N LYS A 3 21.39 46.84 12.47
CA LYS A 3 22.13 45.73 11.82
C LYS A 3 22.05 44.39 12.58
N LEU A 4 21.94 44.43 13.91
CA LEU A 4 21.79 43.25 14.75
C LEU A 4 20.40 42.62 14.54
N MET A 5 19.36 43.46 14.50
CA MET A 5 17.98 43.03 14.26
C MET A 5 17.79 42.43 12.87
N SER A 6 18.48 42.98 11.86
CA SER A 6 18.48 42.39 10.51
C SER A 6 19.15 41.02 10.46
N LEU A 7 20.23 40.81 11.21
CA LEU A 7 20.92 39.51 11.28
C LEU A 7 20.04 38.46 11.97
N LEU A 8 19.40 38.83 13.08
CA LEU A 8 18.45 37.98 13.80
C LEU A 8 17.25 37.59 12.93
N ALA A 9 16.73 38.52 12.12
CA ALA A 9 15.65 38.23 11.18
C ALA A 9 16.06 37.20 10.11
N ILE A 10 17.27 37.31 9.56
CA ILE A 10 17.79 36.34 8.57
C ILE A 10 17.97 34.97 9.22
N ILE A 11 18.51 34.90 10.44
CA ILE A 11 18.67 33.64 11.19
C ILE A 11 17.30 33.00 11.48
N ALA A 12 16.30 33.79 11.85
CA ALA A 12 14.94 33.32 12.08
C ALA A 12 14.30 32.74 10.81
N ILE A 13 14.50 33.39 9.65
CA ILE A 13 13.99 32.89 8.37
C ILE A 13 14.69 31.58 7.99
N VAL A 14 16.01 31.48 8.12
CA VAL A 14 16.77 30.27 7.77
C VAL A 14 16.40 29.09 8.68
N THR A 15 16.22 29.34 9.98
CA THR A 15 15.84 28.28 10.94
C THR A 15 14.38 27.85 10.77
N ALA A 16 13.47 28.76 10.42
CA ALA A 16 12.08 28.42 10.08
C ALA A 16 11.92 27.74 8.70
N SER A 17 12.91 27.90 7.81
CA SER A 17 12.93 27.26 6.48
C SER A 17 13.50 25.84 6.48
N ASN A 18 13.85 25.29 7.65
CA ASN A 18 14.27 23.90 7.75
C ASN A 18 13.04 22.99 7.72
N CYS A 19 12.43 22.84 6.54
CA CYS A 19 11.49 21.77 6.26
C CYS A 19 12.22 20.46 6.54
N SER A 20 11.83 19.75 7.60
CA SER A 20 12.45 18.46 7.94
C SER A 20 12.28 17.52 6.74
N ARG A 21 13.37 16.88 6.32
CA ARG A 21 13.31 15.83 5.30
C ARG A 21 12.31 14.77 5.76
N VAL A 22 11.30 14.49 4.94
CA VAL A 22 10.36 13.40 5.21
C VAL A 22 11.20 12.11 5.26
N PRO A 23 11.10 11.32 6.35
CA PRO A 23 11.83 10.07 6.44
C PRO A 23 11.38 9.15 5.31
N GLU A 24 12.35 8.59 4.59
CA GLU A 24 12.09 7.64 3.51
C GLU A 24 11.54 6.34 4.12
N ASN A 25 10.40 5.88 3.62
CA ASN A 25 9.81 4.62 4.02
C ASN A 25 10.15 3.57 2.97
N ASN A 26 11.06 2.67 3.33
CA ASN A 26 11.53 1.57 2.48
C ASN A 26 10.99 0.21 2.96
N ASP A 27 9.78 0.19 3.53
CA ASP A 27 9.16 -1.06 3.98
C ASP A 27 9.03 -2.06 2.81
N PRO A 28 9.44 -3.33 3.00
CA PRO A 28 9.42 -4.34 1.94
C PRO A 28 8.02 -4.69 1.43
N ILE A 29 6.94 -4.27 2.10
CA ILE A 29 5.58 -4.41 1.57
C ILE A 29 5.32 -3.46 0.38
N ILE A 30 6.10 -2.40 0.23
CA ILE A 30 5.91 -1.40 -0.83
C ILE A 30 6.02 -2.03 -2.22
N GLY A 31 5.09 -1.66 -3.09
CA GLY A 31 4.97 -2.14 -4.46
C GLY A 31 3.65 -2.86 -4.76
N ILE A 32 3.63 -3.63 -5.85
CA ILE A 32 2.43 -4.20 -6.47
C ILE A 32 2.32 -5.69 -6.13
N TRP A 33 1.17 -6.07 -5.59
CA TRP A 33 0.85 -7.44 -5.25
C TRP A 33 -0.43 -7.84 -5.96
N SER A 34 -0.49 -9.04 -6.54
CA SER A 34 -1.67 -9.49 -7.25
C SER A 34 -2.12 -10.90 -6.86
N ARG A 35 -3.39 -11.19 -7.13
CA ARG A 35 -3.93 -12.56 -7.11
C ARG A 35 -4.90 -12.72 -8.26
N THR A 36 -4.69 -13.76 -9.05
CA THR A 36 -5.59 -14.13 -10.15
C THR A 36 -6.41 -15.36 -9.78
N GLU A 37 -7.72 -15.28 -9.99
CA GLU A 37 -8.68 -16.35 -9.82
C GLU A 37 -9.35 -16.63 -11.18
N VAL A 38 -9.39 -17.90 -11.58
CA VAL A 38 -10.11 -18.34 -12.78
C VAL A 38 -11.33 -19.11 -12.34
N ASN A 39 -12.52 -18.57 -12.62
CA ASN A 39 -13.78 -19.22 -12.27
C ASN A 39 -14.31 -19.98 -13.49
N SER A 40 -14.29 -21.32 -13.43
CA SER A 40 -14.75 -22.21 -14.50
C SER A 40 -16.25 -22.54 -14.43
N THR A 41 -16.97 -21.96 -13.47
CA THR A 41 -18.33 -22.39 -13.08
C THR A 41 -19.46 -21.68 -13.84
N SER A 42 -19.16 -20.77 -14.77
CA SER A 42 -20.21 -20.10 -15.56
C SER A 42 -20.53 -20.92 -16.81
N LEU A 43 -21.81 -21.28 -16.99
CA LEU A 43 -22.36 -21.96 -18.17
C LEU A 43 -22.16 -21.16 -19.49
N THR A 44 -21.58 -19.95 -19.41
CA THR A 44 -21.48 -18.97 -20.51
C THR A 44 -20.04 -18.45 -20.76
N GLY A 45 -19.01 -18.96 -20.08
CA GLY A 45 -17.61 -18.60 -20.37
C GLY A 45 -16.66 -18.63 -19.17
N LYS A 46 -15.34 -18.73 -19.43
CA LYS A 46 -14.29 -18.61 -18.41
C LYS A 46 -14.22 -17.15 -17.95
N MET A 47 -14.40 -16.90 -16.65
CA MET A 47 -14.24 -15.57 -16.06
C MET A 47 -12.91 -15.51 -15.30
N THR A 48 -12.08 -14.52 -15.63
CA THR A 48 -10.81 -14.26 -14.92
C THR A 48 -10.99 -13.01 -14.05
N ILE A 49 -10.77 -13.16 -12.75
CA ILE A 49 -10.78 -12.07 -11.78
C ILE A 49 -9.38 -11.89 -11.23
N MET A 50 -8.78 -10.73 -11.47
CA MET A 50 -7.51 -10.34 -10.87
C MET A 50 -7.75 -9.27 -9.81
N ARG A 51 -7.12 -9.41 -8.66
CA ARG A 51 -7.10 -8.40 -7.60
C ARG A 51 -5.69 -7.90 -7.43
N GLU A 52 -5.53 -6.58 -7.30
CA GLU A 52 -4.23 -5.91 -7.20
C GLU A 52 -4.20 -5.00 -5.99
N TRP A 53 -3.08 -4.99 -5.27
CA TRP A 53 -2.77 -4.12 -4.14
C TRP A 53 -1.46 -3.39 -4.41
N ILE A 54 -1.53 -2.07 -4.54
CA ILE A 54 -0.39 -1.21 -4.80
C ILE A 54 -0.08 -0.42 -3.52
N PHE A 55 0.97 -0.78 -2.80
CA PHE A 55 1.43 -0.10 -1.59
C PHE A 55 2.43 1.01 -1.94
N ASN A 56 2.27 2.20 -1.35
CA ASN A 56 3.24 3.28 -1.44
C ASN A 56 3.93 3.55 -0.11
N ASP A 57 4.94 4.42 -0.13
CA ASP A 57 5.76 4.85 1.01
C ASP A 57 5.01 5.74 2.02
N ALA A 58 3.81 6.21 1.70
CA ALA A 58 3.01 7.12 2.51
C ALA A 58 1.95 6.43 3.39
N TYR A 59 2.08 5.12 3.66
CA TYR A 59 1.06 4.33 4.39
C TYR A 59 -0.31 4.31 3.71
N LEU A 60 -0.31 4.56 2.40
CA LEU A 60 -1.47 4.51 1.53
C LEU A 60 -1.23 3.47 0.43
N GLY A 61 -2.30 3.16 -0.28
CA GLY A 61 -2.22 2.31 -1.44
C GLY A 61 -3.49 2.30 -2.24
N ARG A 62 -3.48 1.53 -3.33
CA ARG A 62 -4.63 1.38 -4.22
C ARG A 62 -4.96 -0.07 -4.43
N PHE A 63 -6.24 -0.38 -4.31
CA PHE A 63 -6.82 -1.68 -4.58
C PHE A 63 -7.58 -1.65 -5.90
N HIS A 64 -7.33 -2.64 -6.76
CA HIS A 64 -8.11 -2.88 -7.96
C HIS A 64 -8.76 -4.28 -7.94
N THR A 65 -9.96 -4.36 -8.49
CA THR A 65 -10.51 -5.63 -9.03
C THR A 65 -10.65 -5.47 -10.53
N ILE A 66 -10.10 -6.44 -11.27
CA ILE A 66 -10.04 -6.47 -12.72
C ILE A 66 -10.73 -7.75 -13.18
N GLU A 67 -11.84 -7.60 -13.90
CA GLU A 67 -12.63 -8.71 -14.43
C GLU A 67 -12.49 -8.72 -15.95
N ASN A 68 -11.97 -9.83 -16.49
CA ASN A 68 -11.72 -9.99 -17.93
C ASN A 68 -10.94 -8.82 -18.56
N GLY A 69 -9.97 -8.26 -17.82
CA GLY A 69 -9.14 -7.14 -18.26
C GLY A 69 -9.73 -5.75 -18.02
N VAL A 70 -10.93 -5.64 -17.46
CA VAL A 70 -11.58 -4.35 -17.14
C VAL A 70 -11.59 -4.11 -15.64
N ILE A 71 -11.13 -2.93 -15.20
CA ILE A 71 -11.20 -2.54 -13.79
C ILE A 71 -12.68 -2.33 -13.39
N THR A 72 -13.19 -3.15 -12.48
CA THR A 72 -14.56 -3.08 -11.94
C THR A 72 -14.61 -2.41 -10.58
N VAL A 73 -13.53 -2.51 -9.79
CA VAL A 73 -13.38 -1.82 -8.51
C VAL A 73 -12.06 -1.07 -8.48
N LYS A 74 -12.10 0.18 -8.03
CA LYS A 74 -10.93 1.00 -7.73
C LYS A 74 -11.17 1.74 -6.43
N SER A 75 -10.35 1.46 -5.43
CA SER A 75 -10.42 2.12 -4.13
C SER A 75 -9.03 2.38 -3.60
N ASP A 76 -8.87 3.48 -2.89
CA ASP A 76 -7.66 3.68 -2.09
C ASP A 76 -7.81 2.91 -0.76
N PHE A 77 -6.68 2.57 -0.17
CA PHE A 77 -6.58 1.96 1.15
C PHE A 77 -5.49 2.64 1.97
N ASN A 78 -5.56 2.51 3.29
CA ASN A 78 -4.45 2.82 4.17
C ASN A 78 -3.91 1.53 4.79
N TRP A 79 -2.64 1.56 5.17
CA TRP A 79 -2.00 0.40 5.78
C TRP A 79 -1.09 0.82 6.92
N LYS A 80 -0.88 -0.09 7.87
CA LYS A 80 0.04 0.11 9.00
C LYS A 80 0.72 -1.19 9.40
N VAL A 81 1.89 -1.06 10.00
CA VAL A 81 2.61 -2.16 10.63
C VAL A 81 2.08 -2.34 12.06
N ASP A 82 1.80 -3.59 12.43
CA ASP A 82 1.37 -4.03 13.77
C ASP A 82 2.16 -5.29 14.16
N GLY A 83 3.30 -5.09 14.83
CA GLY A 83 4.29 -6.14 15.07
C GLY A 83 4.86 -6.68 13.76
N ASP A 84 4.76 -8.00 13.56
CA ASP A 84 5.21 -8.68 12.33
C ASP A 84 4.11 -8.74 11.24
N SER A 85 2.99 -8.05 11.46
CA SER A 85 1.84 -8.05 10.55
C SER A 85 1.57 -6.66 9.97
N TYR A 86 0.87 -6.64 8.86
CA TYR A 86 0.35 -5.45 8.21
C TYR A 86 -1.17 -5.47 8.27
N ILE A 87 -1.75 -4.35 8.66
CA ILE A 87 -3.21 -4.15 8.64
C ILE A 87 -3.54 -3.26 7.47
N ILE A 88 -4.37 -3.75 6.55
CA ILE A 88 -4.85 -3.04 5.36
C ILE A 88 -6.31 -2.71 5.56
N ASN A 89 -6.65 -1.42 5.51
CA ASN A 89 -8.00 -0.90 5.72
C ASN A 89 -8.48 -0.22 4.45
N TYR A 90 -9.72 -0.51 4.02
CA TYR A 90 -10.27 -0.07 2.74
C TYR A 90 -11.48 0.85 2.93
N PRO A 91 -11.28 2.15 3.22
CA PRO A 91 -12.39 3.07 3.41
C PRO A 91 -13.28 3.11 2.17
N GLY A 92 -14.59 3.04 2.37
CA GLY A 92 -15.57 3.11 1.29
C GLY A 92 -15.84 1.79 0.56
N LEU A 93 -15.13 0.70 0.92
CA LEU A 93 -15.49 -0.65 0.50
C LEU A 93 -16.19 -1.39 1.64
N ASP A 94 -17.30 -2.07 1.33
CA ASP A 94 -17.96 -2.99 2.26
C ASP A 94 -17.17 -4.32 2.34
N ARG A 95 -16.00 -4.24 2.97
CA ARG A 95 -15.09 -5.37 3.18
C ARG A 95 -14.35 -5.24 4.51
N PRO A 96 -14.01 -6.35 5.16
CA PRO A 96 -13.19 -6.31 6.36
C PRO A 96 -11.74 -5.89 6.04
N ASN A 97 -11.05 -5.46 7.08
CA ASN A 97 -9.61 -5.23 7.01
C ASN A 97 -8.87 -6.55 6.81
N ASP A 98 -7.80 -6.50 6.04
CA ASP A 98 -6.88 -7.63 5.91
C ASP A 98 -5.77 -7.47 6.96
N THR A 99 -5.45 -8.56 7.65
CA THR A 99 -4.25 -8.66 8.49
C THR A 99 -3.34 -9.73 7.92
N VAL A 100 -2.18 -9.32 7.39
CA VAL A 100 -1.27 -10.20 6.66
C VAL A 100 0.16 -10.12 7.19
N THR A 101 0.90 -11.21 7.05
CA THR A 101 2.35 -11.24 7.21
C THR A 101 3.01 -11.30 5.85
N LEU A 102 4.13 -10.60 5.70
CA LEU A 102 4.98 -10.70 4.52
C LEU A 102 5.88 -11.94 4.61
N LYS A 103 5.84 -12.78 3.57
CA LYS A 103 6.76 -13.90 3.39
C LYS A 103 7.66 -13.61 2.20
N ILE A 104 8.93 -13.31 2.50
CA ILE A 104 9.96 -13.07 1.48
C ILE A 104 10.60 -14.41 1.13
N ALA A 105 10.63 -14.76 -0.16
CA ALA A 105 11.36 -15.90 -0.68
C ALA A 105 12.06 -15.53 -1.99
N VAL A 106 13.10 -16.30 -2.36
CA VAL A 106 13.91 -16.07 -3.57
C VAL A 106 13.07 -16.20 -4.84
N GLU A 107 12.16 -17.16 -4.87
CA GLU A 107 11.33 -17.44 -6.04
C GLU A 107 10.05 -16.61 -6.07
N GLU A 108 9.33 -16.53 -4.94
CA GLU A 108 8.03 -15.87 -4.88
C GLU A 108 7.76 -15.32 -3.47
N SER A 109 7.66 -14.00 -3.35
CA SER A 109 7.21 -13.37 -2.12
C SER A 109 5.68 -13.30 -2.06
N SER A 110 5.09 -13.42 -0.88
CA SER A 110 3.63 -13.43 -0.72
C SER A 110 3.14 -12.71 0.54
N LEU A 111 1.92 -12.19 0.46
CA LEU A 111 1.14 -11.70 1.61
C LEU A 111 0.23 -12.82 2.08
N GLN A 112 0.34 -13.22 3.35
CA GLN A 112 -0.42 -14.34 3.92
C GLN A 112 -1.18 -13.94 5.18
N ARG A 113 -2.45 -14.32 5.26
CA ARG A 113 -3.26 -14.19 6.47
C ARG A 113 -2.90 -15.27 7.50
N LYS A 114 -3.30 -15.05 8.76
CA LYS A 114 -3.05 -15.99 9.87
C LYS A 114 -3.70 -17.36 9.69
N ASP A 115 -4.78 -17.44 8.91
CA ASP A 115 -5.47 -18.69 8.55
C ASP A 115 -4.74 -19.49 7.45
N GLY A 116 -3.58 -19.01 6.99
CA GLY A 116 -2.81 -19.62 5.90
C GLY A 116 -3.28 -19.22 4.51
N PHE A 117 -4.33 -18.39 4.40
CA PHE A 117 -4.79 -17.92 3.11
C PHE A 117 -3.77 -16.94 2.49
N ARG A 118 -3.34 -17.25 1.26
CA ARG A 118 -2.48 -16.37 0.48
C ARG A 118 -3.30 -15.25 -0.14
N LEU A 119 -3.12 -14.04 0.36
CA LEU A 119 -3.82 -12.86 -0.13
C LEU A 119 -3.35 -12.49 -1.53
N ALA A 120 -2.04 -12.37 -1.74
CA ALA A 120 -1.44 -11.96 -2.99
C ALA A 120 0.03 -12.41 -3.10
N ILE A 121 0.53 -12.46 -4.33
CA ILE A 121 1.94 -12.67 -4.67
C ILE A 121 2.54 -11.35 -5.16
N ARG A 122 3.86 -11.23 -5.03
CA ARG A 122 4.59 -10.06 -5.52
C ARG A 122 4.62 -10.09 -7.04
N ASP A 123 4.15 -9.02 -7.69
CA ASP A 123 4.40 -8.77 -9.11
C ASP A 123 5.83 -8.28 -9.35
#